data_AF-A0A9J7LSH4-F1
#
_entry.id   AF-A0A9J7LSH4-F1
#
_cell.length_a   1.000
_cell.length_b   1.000
_cell.length_c   1.000
_cell.angle_alpha   90.00
_cell.angle_beta   90.00
_cell.angle_gamma   90.00
#
_symmetry.space_group_name_H-M   'P 1'
#
loop_
_entity.id
_entity.type
_entity.pdbx_description
1 polymer ?
#
loop_
_entity_poly.entity_id
_entity_poly.type
_entity_poly.pdbx_seq_one_letter_code
_entity_poly.pdbx_strand_id
1 'polypeptide(L)'
;MITERLHESLVLLKRLMCWRLQDILYWPCQDPDYSLRLDNNPDSRAKHRKWSSADYMLYEHFNKTLQRKISKQGKDFMDEVSHFTTVLSDVCEYCQSNQKTYLVVAASLWNQEFVLSRDYCRRMKMNTQQYLNVFKTSYQNLWPGTQ
;
A
#
# COMPACT_ATOMS: atom_id res chain seq x y z
N MET A 1 8.81 -5.04 -5.00
CA MET A 1 7.56 -4.26 -5.17
C MET A 1 7.70 -3.45 -6.45
N ILE A 2 6.60 -3.20 -7.16
CA ILE A 2 6.54 -2.35 -8.35
C ILE A 2 5.36 -1.40 -8.14
N THR A 3 5.58 -0.09 -8.27
CA THR A 3 4.59 0.92 -7.90
C THR A 3 3.37 0.89 -8.81
N GLU A 4 3.54 0.62 -10.11
CA GLU A 4 2.43 0.49 -11.06
C GLU A 4 1.57 -0.75 -10.81
N ARG A 5 2.08 -1.66 -9.97
CA ARG A 5 1.44 -2.93 -9.57
C ARG A 5 1.44 -3.07 -8.05
N LEU A 6 1.16 -1.96 -7.38
CA LEU A 6 1.27 -1.86 -5.93
C LEU A 6 0.30 -2.82 -5.24
N HIS A 7 -0.94 -2.91 -5.72
CA HIS A 7 -1.96 -3.77 -5.11
C HIS A 7 -1.54 -5.24 -5.20
N GLU A 8 -1.07 -5.72 -6.36
CA GLU A 8 -0.57 -7.09 -6.46
C GLU A 8 0.70 -7.30 -5.63
N SER A 9 1.57 -6.30 -5.54
CA SER A 9 2.76 -6.36 -4.68
C SER A 9 2.40 -6.53 -3.20
N LEU A 10 1.39 -5.80 -2.71
CA LEU A 10 0.94 -5.84 -1.32
C LEU A 10 0.22 -7.14 -0.99
N VAL A 11 -0.68 -7.61 -1.86
CA VAL A 11 -1.37 -8.90 -1.67
C VAL A 11 -0.38 -10.05 -1.68
N LEU A 12 0.61 -10.03 -2.58
CA LEU A 12 1.68 -11.03 -2.58
C LEU A 12 2.49 -10.97 -1.27
N LEU A 13 2.84 -9.77 -0.80
CA LEU A 13 3.56 -9.59 0.47
C LEU A 13 2.75 -10.12 1.66
N LYS A 14 1.44 -9.83 1.71
CA LYS A 14 0.52 -10.36 2.73
C LYS A 14 0.59 -11.88 2.81
N ARG A 15 0.46 -12.57 1.68
CA ARG A 15 0.55 -14.04 1.62
C ARG A 15 1.90 -14.56 2.11
N LEU A 16 3.00 -13.93 1.68
CA LEU A 16 4.36 -14.36 2.04
C LEU A 16 4.68 -14.16 3.54
N MET A 17 4.12 -13.13 4.16
CA MET A 17 4.38 -12.78 5.56
C MET A 17 3.31 -13.30 6.52
N CYS A 18 2.29 -14.01 6.02
CA CYS A 18 1.11 -14.43 6.79
C CYS A 18 0.42 -13.25 7.50
N TRP A 19 0.38 -12.09 6.85
CA TRP A 19 -0.27 -10.89 7.40
C TRP A 19 -1.78 -10.90 7.19
N ARG A 20 -2.47 -10.13 8.03
CA ARG A 20 -3.90 -9.91 7.87
C ARG A 20 -4.13 -8.85 6.81
N LEU A 21 -5.34 -8.81 6.24
CA LEU A 21 -5.71 -7.78 5.27
C LEU A 21 -5.54 -6.37 5.87
N GLN A 22 -5.89 -6.21 7.15
CA GLN A 22 -5.76 -4.94 7.88
C GLN A 22 -4.30 -4.43 7.99
N ASP A 23 -3.31 -5.31 7.90
CA ASP A 23 -1.89 -4.94 8.05
C ASP A 23 -1.30 -4.35 6.75
N ILE A 24 -1.97 -4.55 5.60
CA ILE A 24 -1.55 -4.02 4.30
C ILE A 24 -2.43 -2.85 3.82
N LEU A 25 -3.40 -2.41 4.63
CA LEU A 25 -4.18 -1.22 4.31
C LEU A 25 -3.30 0.03 4.38
N TYR A 26 -3.45 0.90 3.41
CA TYR A 26 -2.79 2.21 3.35
C TYR A 26 -3.82 3.27 2.96
N TRP A 27 -3.48 4.55 3.09
CA TRP A 27 -4.35 5.65 2.70
C TRP A 27 -4.46 5.74 1.17
N PRO A 28 -5.56 5.30 0.53
CA PRO A 28 -5.63 5.23 -0.93
C PRO A 28 -6.27 6.48 -1.54
N CYS A 29 -6.81 7.38 -0.70
CA CYS A 29 -7.55 8.57 -1.15
C CYS A 29 -6.68 9.79 -1.46
N GLN A 30 -5.36 9.65 -1.46
CA GLN A 30 -4.52 10.71 -2.01
C GLN A 30 -4.72 10.74 -3.52
N ASP A 31 -4.75 11.96 -4.07
CA ASP A 31 -5.15 12.26 -5.44
C ASP A 31 -4.59 11.25 -6.47
N PRO A 32 -5.44 10.74 -7.39
CA PRO A 32 -4.98 10.06 -8.59
C PRO A 32 -4.13 10.96 -9.51
N ASP A 33 -3.99 12.24 -9.17
CA ASP A 33 -3.17 13.23 -9.89
C ASP A 33 -1.67 13.12 -9.64
N TYR A 34 -1.21 12.05 -8.97
CA TYR A 34 0.07 11.44 -9.35
C TYR A 34 -0.08 10.60 -10.62
N SER A 35 -0.87 11.10 -11.57
CA SER A 35 -0.66 10.81 -12.97
C SER A 35 0.77 11.25 -13.20
N LEU A 36 1.70 10.28 -13.22
CA LEU A 36 3.02 10.52 -13.76
C LEU A 36 2.74 11.22 -15.08
N ARG A 37 3.08 12.52 -15.15
CA ARG A 37 3.11 13.27 -16.41
C ARG A 37 4.23 12.63 -17.22
N LEU A 38 3.95 11.42 -17.72
CA LEU A 38 4.83 10.64 -18.53
C LEU A 38 4.98 11.50 -19.78
N ASP A 39 6.19 12.03 -19.96
CA ASP A 39 6.55 12.60 -21.24
C ASP A 39 6.43 11.46 -22.26
N ASN A 40 5.32 11.49 -23.01
CA ASN A 40 4.98 10.44 -23.96
C ASN A 40 5.84 10.52 -25.22
N ASN A 41 6.77 11.47 -25.30
CA ASN A 41 7.75 11.57 -26.36
C ASN A 41 8.71 10.36 -26.34
N PRO A 42 8.71 9.50 -27.38
CA PRO A 42 9.61 8.35 -27.47
C PRO A 42 11.09 8.74 -27.47
N ASP A 43 11.45 9.92 -27.99
CA ASP A 43 12.84 10.40 -28.00
C ASP A 43 13.33 10.75 -26.60
N SER A 44 12.49 11.41 -25.80
CA SER A 44 12.78 11.70 -24.38
C SER A 44 12.98 10.41 -23.60
N ARG A 45 12.11 9.40 -23.80
CA ARG A 45 12.24 8.08 -23.15
C ARG A 45 13.51 7.35 -23.56
N ALA A 46 13.87 7.37 -24.85
CA ALA A 46 15.09 6.73 -25.33
C ALA A 46 16.34 7.38 -24.74
N LYS A 47 16.38 8.72 -24.66
CA LYS A 47 17.47 9.46 -24.01
C LYS A 47 17.53 9.16 -22.50
N HIS A 48 16.38 9.15 -21.82
CA HIS A 48 16.31 8.81 -20.41
C HIS A 48 16.78 7.38 -20.13
N ARG A 49 16.36 6.40 -20.94
CA ARG A 49 16.82 5.00 -20.80
C ARG A 49 18.33 4.84 -21.04
N LYS A 50 18.92 5.64 -21.93
CA LYS A 50 20.38 5.68 -22.09
C LYS A 50 21.06 6.25 -20.85
N TRP A 51 20.51 7.32 -20.28
CA TRP A 51 21.08 7.99 -19.10
C TRP A 51 20.94 7.18 -17.81
N SER A 52 19.79 6.53 -17.60
CA SER A 52 19.40 5.78 -16.39
C SER A 52 19.33 4.27 -16.68
N SER A 53 20.26 3.75 -17.47
CA SER A 53 20.24 2.35 -17.92
C SER A 53 20.19 1.33 -16.77
N ALA A 54 20.91 1.59 -15.67
CA ALA A 54 20.92 0.74 -14.48
C ALA A 54 19.53 0.63 -13.82
N ASP A 55 18.79 1.73 -13.70
CA ASP A 55 17.46 1.72 -13.07
C ASP A 55 16.45 0.95 -13.92
N TYR A 56 16.54 1.04 -15.26
CA TYR A 56 15.70 0.25 -16.15
C TYR A 56 16.00 -1.25 -16.03
N MET A 57 17.28 -1.62 -15.95
CA MET A 57 17.65 -3.03 -15.73
C MET A 57 17.09 -3.55 -14.39
N LEU A 58 17.18 -2.74 -13.34
CA LEU A 58 16.65 -3.09 -12.02
C LEU A 58 15.12 -3.24 -12.04
N TYR A 59 14.43 -2.27 -12.66
CA TYR A 59 12.98 -2.29 -12.83
C TYR A 59 12.52 -3.53 -13.59
N GLU A 60 13.12 -3.81 -14.76
CA GLU A 60 12.77 -4.97 -15.57
C GLU A 60 12.99 -6.29 -14.81
N HIS A 61 14.10 -6.41 -14.08
CA HIS A 61 14.39 -7.57 -13.27
C HIS A 61 13.31 -7.81 -12.20
N PHE A 62 12.95 -6.77 -11.44
CA PHE A 62 11.96 -6.90 -10.37
C PHE A 62 10.54 -7.04 -10.89
N ASN A 63 10.18 -6.41 -12.00
CA ASN A 63 8.87 -6.58 -12.62
C ASN A 63 8.68 -8.02 -13.13
N LYS A 64 9.67 -8.57 -13.85
CA LYS A 64 9.68 -9.99 -14.25
C LYS A 64 9.65 -10.92 -13.03
N THR A 65 10.35 -10.56 -11.96
CA THR A 65 10.34 -11.36 -10.72
C THR A 65 8.98 -11.34 -10.04
N LEU A 66 8.31 -10.19 -9.98
CA LEU A 66 6.96 -10.05 -9.45
C LEU A 66 5.98 -10.90 -10.27
N GLN A 67 5.99 -10.78 -11.60
CA GLN A 67 5.16 -11.59 -12.50
C GLN A 67 5.35 -13.09 -12.26
N ARG A 68 6.61 -13.56 -12.18
CA ARG A 68 6.91 -14.97 -11.89
C ARG A 68 6.43 -15.43 -10.51
N LYS A 69 6.43 -14.56 -9.51
CA LYS A 69 5.90 -14.90 -8.17
C LYS A 69 4.38 -14.93 -8.15
N ILE A 70 3.73 -14.03 -8.89
CA ILE A 70 2.26 -13.98 -9.05
C ILE A 70 1.77 -15.20 -9.85
N SER A 71 2.46 -15.59 -10.92
CA SER A 71 2.05 -16.76 -11.73
C SER A 71 2.14 -18.09 -10.98
N LYS A 72 2.91 -18.13 -9.88
CA LYS A 72 2.99 -19.27 -8.96
C LYS A 72 1.90 -19.22 -7.88
N GLN A 73 1.14 -18.14 -7.77
CA GLN A 73 -0.03 -18.08 -6.90
C GLN A 73 -1.20 -18.84 -7.55
N GLY A 74 -2.21 -19.15 -6.75
CA GLY A 74 -3.45 -19.75 -7.26
C GLY A 74 -4.24 -18.80 -8.17
N LYS A 75 -5.23 -19.37 -8.88
CA LYS A 75 -6.13 -18.61 -9.78
C LYS A 75 -6.94 -17.54 -9.04
N ASP A 76 -7.13 -17.74 -7.73
CA ASP A 76 -7.81 -16.86 -6.78
C ASP A 76 -7.04 -15.58 -6.46
N PHE A 77 -5.77 -15.47 -6.87
CA PHE A 77 -4.93 -14.32 -6.50
C PHE A 77 -5.49 -12.99 -7.04
N MET A 78 -5.96 -12.96 -8.29
CA MET A 78 -6.52 -11.74 -8.86
C MET A 78 -7.88 -11.39 -8.26
N ASP A 79 -8.64 -12.38 -7.81
CA ASP A 79 -9.87 -12.18 -7.05
C ASP A 79 -9.56 -11.55 -5.68
N GLU A 80 -8.50 -12.01 -5.00
CA GLU A 80 -8.01 -11.39 -3.76
C GLU A 80 -7.58 -9.94 -3.96
N VAL A 81 -6.87 -9.64 -5.06
CA VAL A 81 -6.48 -8.27 -5.43
C VAL A 81 -7.71 -7.39 -5.66
N SER A 82 -8.74 -7.93 -6.30
CA SER A 82 -10.00 -7.22 -6.55
C SER A 82 -10.76 -6.96 -5.25
N HIS A 83 -10.81 -7.94 -4.35
CA HIS A 83 -11.35 -7.79 -3.00
C HIS A 83 -10.60 -6.72 -2.20
N PHE A 84 -9.26 -6.79 -2.18
CA PHE A 84 -8.42 -5.78 -1.53
C PHE A 84 -8.68 -4.37 -2.06
N THR A 85 -8.83 -4.22 -3.37
CA THR A 85 -9.12 -2.91 -4.01
C THR A 85 -10.49 -2.38 -3.60
N THR A 86 -11.49 -3.25 -3.50
CA THR A 86 -12.84 -2.90 -3.02
C THR A 86 -12.78 -2.41 -1.57
N VAL A 87 -12.10 -3.17 -0.70
CA VAL A 87 -11.92 -2.78 0.70
C VAL A 87 -11.20 -1.44 0.82
N LEU A 88 -10.17 -1.17 0.02
CA LEU A 88 -9.50 0.15 0.00
C LEU A 88 -10.46 1.28 -0.38
N SER A 89 -11.37 1.05 -1.33
CA SER A 89 -12.40 2.02 -1.71
C SER A 89 -13.36 2.31 -0.55
N ASP A 90 -13.86 1.27 0.12
CA ASP A 90 -14.77 1.41 1.26
C ASP A 90 -14.10 2.15 2.43
N VAL A 91 -12.83 1.80 2.71
CA VAL A 91 -12.01 2.49 3.71
C VAL A 91 -11.84 3.95 3.35
N CYS A 92 -11.63 4.24 2.06
CA CYS A 92 -11.45 5.59 1.57
C CYS A 92 -12.68 6.44 1.84
N GLU A 93 -13.83 5.96 1.36
CA GLU A 93 -15.12 6.63 1.50
C GLU A 93 -15.45 6.87 2.98
N TYR A 94 -15.31 5.83 3.81
CA TYR A 94 -15.54 5.95 5.25
C TYR A 94 -14.64 7.00 5.90
N CYS A 95 -13.34 6.98 5.63
CA CYS A 95 -12.39 7.89 6.24
C CYS A 95 -12.47 9.33 5.70
N GLN A 96 -13.07 9.54 4.53
CA GLN A 96 -13.44 10.87 4.01
C GLN A 96 -14.77 11.37 4.57
N SER A 97 -15.69 10.46 4.89
CA SER A 97 -16.99 10.81 5.46
C SER A 97 -16.89 11.41 6.88
N ASN A 98 -17.98 12.10 7.27
CA ASN A 98 -18.22 12.59 8.62
C ASN A 98 -18.95 11.58 9.52
N GLN A 99 -19.08 10.32 9.09
CA GLN A 99 -19.69 9.29 9.92
C GLN A 99 -18.85 9.10 11.20
N LYS A 100 -19.54 9.09 12.35
CA LYS A 100 -18.91 8.94 13.68
C LYS A 100 -18.82 7.49 14.16
N THR A 101 -19.51 6.59 13.47
CA THR A 101 -19.53 5.16 13.76
C THR A 101 -18.27 4.48 13.26
N TYR A 102 -18.26 3.15 13.28
CA TYR A 102 -17.19 2.30 12.77
C TYR A 102 -17.56 1.73 11.39
N LEU A 103 -16.55 1.40 10.59
CA LEU A 103 -16.71 0.58 9.39
C LEU A 103 -16.38 -0.87 9.75
N VAL A 104 -17.29 -1.80 9.41
CA VAL A 104 -17.06 -3.24 9.56
C VAL A 104 -16.69 -3.82 8.20
N VAL A 105 -15.51 -4.42 8.09
CA VAL A 105 -15.13 -5.21 6.92
C VAL A 105 -15.45 -6.65 7.25
N ALA A 106 -16.51 -7.18 6.63
CA ALA A 106 -17.00 -8.54 6.87
C ALA A 106 -15.93 -9.60 6.56
N ALA A 107 -16.06 -10.77 7.20
CA ALA A 107 -15.23 -11.92 6.89
C ALA A 107 -15.46 -12.37 5.44
N SER A 108 -14.37 -12.75 4.78
CA SER A 108 -14.37 -13.29 3.42
C SER A 108 -13.40 -14.48 3.32
N LEU A 109 -13.22 -15.01 2.11
CA LEU A 109 -12.18 -16.00 1.84
C LEU A 109 -10.75 -15.47 2.10
N TRP A 110 -10.55 -14.14 2.05
CA TRP A 110 -9.22 -13.52 2.10
C TRP A 110 -8.92 -12.74 3.38
N ASN A 111 -9.91 -12.54 4.25
CA ASN A 111 -9.77 -11.86 5.52
C ASN A 111 -10.76 -12.35 6.58
N GLN A 112 -10.34 -12.32 7.84
CA GLN A 112 -11.27 -12.34 8.97
C GLN A 112 -11.98 -10.99 9.08
N GLU A 113 -13.14 -10.97 9.74
CA GLU A 113 -13.84 -9.72 10.03
C GLU A 113 -12.97 -8.80 10.89
N PHE A 114 -12.97 -7.50 10.57
CA PHE A 114 -12.33 -6.48 11.40
C PHE A 114 -13.07 -5.15 11.34
N VAL A 115 -12.85 -4.34 12.37
CA VAL A 115 -13.52 -3.07 12.57
C VAL A 115 -12.53 -1.91 12.47
N LEU A 116 -12.92 -0.86 11.76
CA LEU A 116 -12.12 0.34 11.54
C LEU A 116 -12.72 1.53 12.28
N SER A 117 -11.98 2.01 13.28
CA SER A 117 -12.34 3.21 14.04
C SER A 117 -11.84 4.50 13.38
N ARG A 118 -12.37 5.64 13.83
CA ARG A 118 -11.87 6.96 13.39
C ARG A 118 -10.40 7.19 13.76
N ASP A 119 -9.92 6.61 14.85
CA ASP A 119 -8.50 6.67 15.22
C ASP A 119 -7.63 5.90 14.22
N TYR A 120 -8.16 4.83 13.62
CA TYR A 120 -7.47 4.12 12.55
C TYR A 120 -7.33 5.01 11.31
N CYS A 121 -8.40 5.69 10.87
CA CYS A 121 -8.32 6.70 9.81
C CYS A 121 -7.34 7.82 10.13
N ARG A 122 -7.32 8.32 11.38
CA ARG A 122 -6.39 9.38 11.80
C ARG A 122 -4.95 8.92 11.65
N ARG A 123 -4.62 7.72 12.14
CA ARG A 123 -3.28 7.14 12.05
C ARG A 123 -2.85 6.93 10.60
N MET A 124 -3.72 6.37 9.77
CA MET A 124 -3.43 6.12 8.36
C MET A 124 -3.12 7.41 7.57
N LYS A 125 -3.71 8.55 7.96
CA LYS A 125 -3.44 9.87 7.38
C LYS A 125 -2.19 10.57 7.96
N MET A 126 -1.53 9.99 8.97
CA MET A 126 -0.37 10.63 9.57
C MET A 126 0.80 10.62 8.59
N ASN A 127 1.45 11.77 8.43
CA ASN A 127 2.70 11.82 7.68
C ASN A 127 3.86 11.24 8.50
N THR A 128 4.99 11.01 7.83
CA THR A 128 6.20 10.43 8.45
C THR A 128 6.64 11.20 9.69
N GLN A 129 6.58 12.54 9.67
CA GLN A 129 7.01 13.36 10.80
C GLN A 129 6.10 13.18 12.02
N GLN A 130 4.79 13.13 11.81
CA GLN A 130 3.81 12.86 12.86
C GLN A 130 4.00 11.47 13.46
N TYR A 131 4.25 10.46 12.63
CA TYR A 131 4.60 9.11 13.10
C TYR A 131 5.87 9.12 13.96
N LEU A 132 6.95 9.72 13.46
CA LEU A 132 8.23 9.79 14.18
C LEU A 132 8.08 10.49 15.54
N ASN A 133 7.26 11.54 15.62
CA ASN A 133 7.00 12.22 16.89
C ASN A 133 6.31 11.30 17.89
N VAL A 134 5.29 10.54 17.47
CA VAL A 134 4.62 9.56 18.34
C VAL A 134 5.61 8.50 18.85
N PHE A 135 6.48 7.99 17.97
CA PHE A 135 7.50 7.01 18.36
C PHE A 135 8.53 7.59 19.34
N LYS A 136 9.02 8.82 19.10
CA LYS A 136 9.95 9.50 20.01
C LYS A 136 9.37 9.67 21.40
N THR A 137 8.13 10.19 21.50
CA THR A 137 7.45 10.36 22.78
C THR A 137 7.23 9.02 23.49
N SER A 138 6.81 7.99 22.74
CA SER A 138 6.61 6.65 23.31
C SER A 138 7.92 6.03 23.82
N TYR A 139 9.02 6.19 23.08
CA TYR A 139 10.34 5.69 23.48
C TYR A 139 10.86 6.40 24.75
N GLN A 140 10.72 7.73 24.82
CA GLN A 140 11.11 8.52 25.99
C GLN A 140 10.32 8.12 27.25
N ASN A 141 9.04 7.77 27.09
CA ASN A 141 8.20 7.31 28.21
C ASN A 141 8.56 5.88 28.67
N LEU A 142 9.13 5.05 27.81
CA LEU A 142 9.56 3.69 28.13
C LEU A 142 10.93 3.64 28.82
N TRP A 143 11.76 4.66 28.61
CA TRP A 143 13.12 4.75 29.16
C TRP A 143 13.40 6.16 29.71
N PRO A 144 12.85 6.52 30.89
CA PRO A 144 12.96 7.87 31.44
C PRO A 144 14.39 8.26 31.91
N GLY A 145 15.37 7.36 31.82
CA GLY A 145 16.73 7.55 32.35
C GLY A 145 17.81 7.95 31.35
N THR A 146 17.48 8.27 30.09
CA THR A 146 18.47 8.74 29.10
C THR A 146 18.38 10.26 28.87
N GLN A 147 18.68 11.03 29.92
CA GLN A 147 19.09 12.45 29.80
C GLN A 147 20.48 12.62 30.37
#